data_AF-A0AAW7AJX7-F1
#
_entry.id   AF-A0AAW7AJX7-F1
#
_cell.length_a   1.000
_cell.length_b   1.000
_cell.length_c   1.000
_cell.angle_alpha   90.00
_cell.angle_beta   90.00
_cell.angle_gamma   90.00
#
_symmetry.space_group_name_H-M   'P 1'
#
loop_
_entity.id
_entity.type
_entity.pdbx_description
1 polymer ?
#
loop_
_entity_poly.entity_id
_entity_poly.type
_entity_poly.pdbx_seq_one_letter_code
_entity_poly.pdbx_strand_id
1 'polypeptide(L)'
;MNAYFFVLACLLSCLIVTTAVRANEGMMLPTLDLSSPFATRSPWILKATRGALTSDPSGLDLSIPGVVTLCLQKSEHPGCGSGLLNTSSTRPGDDPAWSTTRNIDRIAILSLPLGKRLLVATSGPRGVNGNHWTMTQLLAYDRREDRFQSLLAKTVDSNNNQEIRVIEHGPIAGNIIIAEPTTDAPYGYWITALSQDPATYRVRMRFRSATHYGDGNPLAVIDAEMAGILRRFGKPHILPKSSPACPVQHLYKGALWCTDPPENQQ
;
A
#
# COMPACT_ATOMS: atom_id res chain seq x y z
N MET A 1 50.29 -6.22 -64.81
CA MET A 1 50.56 -4.78 -65.06
C MET A 1 49.51 -3.97 -64.32
N ASN A 2 49.97 -2.97 -63.57
CA ASN A 2 49.28 -1.85 -62.93
C ASN A 2 48.35 -2.20 -61.74
N ALA A 3 48.76 -1.99 -60.47
CA ALA A 3 49.19 -0.78 -59.75
C ALA A 3 48.00 0.03 -59.16
N TYR A 4 47.85 -0.14 -57.85
CA TYR A 4 47.35 0.75 -56.79
C TYR A 4 46.60 2.04 -57.17
N PHE A 5 45.39 2.19 -56.62
CA PHE A 5 44.74 3.49 -56.43
C PHE A 5 44.27 3.67 -54.98
N PHE A 6 44.35 4.94 -54.58
CA PHE A 6 44.43 5.50 -53.23
C PHE A 6 43.17 5.33 -52.35
N VAL A 7 43.43 5.16 -51.05
CA VAL A 7 42.48 5.30 -49.94
C VAL A 7 42.31 6.79 -49.61
N LEU A 8 41.07 7.27 -49.57
CA LEU A 8 40.72 8.52 -48.89
C LEU A 8 39.40 8.31 -48.13
N ALA A 9 39.50 7.97 -46.84
CA ALA A 9 38.36 7.89 -45.95
C ALA A 9 38.21 9.24 -45.22
N CYS A 10 37.16 9.98 -45.57
CA CYS A 10 36.80 11.24 -44.94
C CYS A 10 36.14 10.94 -43.58
N LEU A 11 36.87 11.16 -42.49
CA LEU A 11 36.34 11.07 -41.13
C LEU A 11 35.45 12.29 -40.85
N LEU A 12 34.14 12.12 -40.99
CA LEU A 12 33.15 13.11 -40.56
C LEU A 12 32.88 12.93 -39.05
N SER A 13 33.56 13.73 -38.23
CA SER A 13 33.34 13.78 -36.79
C SER A 13 32.00 14.46 -36.48
N CYS A 14 30.97 13.67 -36.21
CA CYS A 14 29.70 14.16 -35.71
C CYS A 14 29.85 14.49 -34.21
N LEU A 15 30.06 15.77 -33.88
CA LEU A 15 29.96 16.26 -32.50
C LEU A 15 28.50 16.11 -32.03
N ILE A 16 28.23 15.05 -31.26
CA ILE A 16 27.00 14.94 -30.49
C ILE A 16 27.12 15.90 -29.32
N VAL A 17 26.48 17.08 -29.44
CA VAL A 17 26.24 17.95 -28.29
C VAL A 17 25.20 17.24 -27.42
N THR A 18 25.65 16.56 -26.37
CA THR A 18 24.77 16.10 -25.30
C THR A 18 24.27 17.33 -24.55
N THR A 19 23.07 17.79 -24.90
CA THR A 19 22.32 18.71 -24.05
C THR A 19 22.02 17.99 -22.74
N ALA A 20 22.69 18.41 -21.66
CA ALA A 20 22.31 18.03 -20.31
C ALA A 20 20.89 18.58 -20.05
N VAL A 21 19.89 17.70 -20.08
CA VAL A 21 18.55 18.04 -19.59
C VAL A 21 18.67 18.15 -18.08
N ARG A 22 18.65 19.39 -17.56
CA ARG A 22 18.35 19.63 -16.15
C ARG A 22 16.91 19.20 -15.92
N ALA A 23 16.72 18.07 -15.23
CA ALA A 23 15.42 17.66 -14.72
C ALA A 23 15.03 18.60 -13.57
N ASN A 24 14.22 19.62 -13.87
CA ASN A 24 13.54 20.41 -12.85
C ASN A 24 12.04 20.04 -12.83
N GLU A 25 11.60 19.69 -11.62
CA GLU A 25 10.25 19.81 -11.05
C GLU A 25 9.05 19.14 -11.75
N GLY A 26 8.46 18.18 -11.05
CA GLY A 26 7.26 17.43 -11.48
C GLY A 26 7.60 16.02 -11.97
N MET A 27 8.07 15.14 -11.08
CA MET A 27 8.28 13.74 -11.43
C MET A 27 6.91 13.08 -11.68
N MET A 28 6.53 12.97 -12.96
CA MET A 28 5.31 12.26 -13.35
C MET A 28 5.49 10.79 -12.99
N LEU A 29 4.67 10.31 -12.05
CA LEU A 29 4.63 8.89 -11.69
C LEU A 29 3.92 8.13 -12.82
N PRO A 30 4.24 6.83 -13.01
CA PRO A 30 3.67 6.05 -14.11
C PRO A 30 2.13 6.07 -14.07
N THR A 31 1.52 6.26 -15.24
CA THR A 31 0.07 6.10 -15.45
C THR A 31 -0.25 4.62 -15.58
N LEU A 32 -1.30 4.17 -14.90
CA LEU A 32 -1.77 2.79 -14.96
C LEU A 32 -3.04 2.71 -15.83
N ASP A 33 -3.01 1.91 -16.89
CA ASP A 33 -4.23 1.55 -17.63
C ASP A 33 -5.11 0.64 -16.77
N LEU A 34 -6.36 1.04 -16.60
CA LEU A 34 -7.38 0.25 -15.91
C LEU A 34 -8.36 -0.38 -16.89
N SER A 35 -8.31 0.00 -18.16
CA SER A 35 -9.31 -0.37 -19.15
C SER A 35 -9.27 -1.86 -19.47
N SER A 36 -8.09 -2.35 -19.86
CA SER A 36 -7.89 -3.77 -20.17
C SER A 36 -8.06 -4.66 -18.93
N PRO A 37 -7.44 -4.36 -17.77
CA PRO A 37 -7.59 -5.19 -16.59
C PRO A 37 -9.04 -5.30 -16.11
N PHE A 38 -9.81 -4.21 -16.07
CA PHE A 38 -11.19 -4.25 -15.57
C PHE A 38 -12.24 -4.48 -16.67
N ALA A 39 -11.81 -4.64 -17.93
CA ALA A 39 -12.69 -4.70 -19.09
C ALA A 39 -13.73 -3.57 -19.09
N THR A 40 -13.26 -2.34 -18.86
CA THR A 40 -14.13 -1.17 -18.74
C THR A 40 -14.81 -0.82 -20.06
N ARG A 41 -15.93 -0.09 -19.99
CA ARG A 41 -16.65 0.42 -21.17
C ARG A 41 -15.94 1.61 -21.79
N SER A 42 -15.44 2.51 -20.94
CA SER A 42 -14.66 3.68 -21.34
C SER A 42 -13.18 3.48 -21.02
N PRO A 43 -12.27 4.15 -21.72
CA PRO A 43 -10.85 4.11 -21.39
C PRO A 43 -10.59 4.78 -20.03
N TRP A 44 -10.24 3.99 -19.02
CA TRP A 44 -9.98 4.44 -17.66
C TRP A 44 -8.49 4.33 -17.33
N ILE A 45 -7.94 5.37 -16.72
CA ILE A 45 -6.56 5.41 -16.24
C ILE A 45 -6.51 5.86 -14.77
N LEU A 46 -5.50 5.37 -14.05
CA LEU A 46 -5.06 5.97 -12.80
C LEU A 46 -3.79 6.76 -13.07
N LYS A 47 -3.85 8.07 -12.84
CA LYS A 47 -2.69 8.97 -12.89
C LYS A 47 -2.27 9.34 -11.48
N ALA A 48 -0.97 9.30 -11.22
CA ALA A 48 -0.38 9.83 -10.00
C ALA A 48 0.54 11.00 -10.36
N THR A 49 0.42 12.10 -9.63
CA THR A 49 1.31 13.26 -9.75
C THR A 49 1.93 13.57 -8.41
N ARG A 50 3.14 14.13 -8.43
CA ARG A 50 3.85 14.59 -7.24
C ARG A 50 4.16 16.07 -7.40
N GLY A 51 3.77 16.86 -6.40
CA GLY A 51 4.11 18.28 -6.31
C GLY A 51 5.61 18.50 -6.12
N ALA A 52 6.02 19.77 -6.09
CA ALA A 52 7.38 20.16 -5.76
C ALA A 52 7.78 19.66 -4.36
N LEU A 53 9.09 19.49 -4.14
CA LEU A 53 9.62 19.22 -2.80
C LEU A 53 9.21 20.35 -1.84
N THR A 54 8.97 20.00 -0.58
CA THR A 54 8.64 20.97 0.46
C THR A 54 9.65 20.88 1.58
N SER A 55 9.82 21.96 2.34
CA SER A 55 10.64 21.94 3.55
C SER A 55 10.07 20.95 4.57
N ASP A 56 10.96 20.23 5.26
CA ASP A 56 10.61 19.33 6.36
C ASP A 56 10.14 20.14 7.57
N PRO A 57 8.91 19.93 8.05
CA PRO A 57 8.38 20.63 9.23
C PRO A 57 9.16 20.32 10.53
N SER A 58 10.02 19.30 10.56
CA SER A 58 10.88 18.99 11.72
C SER A 58 12.02 19.99 11.92
N GLY A 59 12.23 20.94 11.01
CA GLY A 59 13.24 21.98 11.14
C GLY A 59 14.68 21.51 10.87
N LEU A 60 14.85 20.29 10.36
CA LEU A 60 16.16 19.71 10.04
C LEU A 60 16.76 20.22 8.70
N ASP A 61 16.17 21.24 8.09
CA ASP A 61 16.51 21.78 6.76
C ASP A 61 16.63 20.69 5.67
N LEU A 62 15.80 19.65 5.81
CA LEU A 62 15.68 18.57 4.85
C LEU A 62 14.52 18.89 3.90
N SER A 63 14.65 18.47 2.64
CA SER A 63 13.53 18.50 1.70
C SER A 63 12.77 17.17 1.79
N ILE A 64 11.45 17.24 1.95
CA ILE A 64 10.57 16.07 1.92
C ILE A 64 9.83 15.98 0.57
N PRO A 65 9.42 14.77 0.14
CA PRO A 65 8.64 14.60 -1.07
C PRO A 65 7.38 15.47 -1.06
N GLY A 66 7.08 16.08 -2.21
CA GLY A 66 5.85 16.83 -2.41
C GLY A 66 4.59 15.98 -2.26
N VAL A 67 3.45 16.65 -2.12
CA VAL A 67 2.14 16.00 -2.02
C VAL A 67 1.89 15.14 -3.26
N VAL A 68 1.43 13.91 -3.03
CA VAL A 68 0.97 13.01 -4.09
C VAL A 68 -0.52 13.23 -4.30
N THR A 69 -0.91 13.43 -5.56
CA THR A 69 -2.32 13.47 -5.98
C THR A 69 -2.60 12.28 -6.87
N LEU A 70 -3.67 11.55 -6.56
CA LEU A 70 -4.14 10.41 -7.33
C LEU A 70 -5.43 10.79 -8.06
N CYS A 71 -5.52 10.39 -9.32
CA CYS A 71 -6.64 10.77 -10.18
C CYS A 71 -7.09 9.55 -10.99
N LEU A 72 -8.31 9.08 -10.74
CA LEU A 72 -8.99 8.16 -11.65
C LEU A 72 -9.63 8.99 -12.74
N GLN A 73 -9.27 8.76 -13.99
CA GLN A 73 -9.73 9.59 -15.09
C GLN A 73 -10.24 8.71 -16.22
N LYS A 74 -11.40 9.07 -16.79
CA LYS A 74 -11.79 8.60 -18.12
C LYS A 74 -10.94 9.38 -19.12
N SER A 75 -10.17 8.75 -19.98
CA SER A 75 -9.16 9.45 -20.81
C SER A 75 -9.74 10.57 -21.68
N GLU A 76 -11.02 10.49 -22.02
CA GLU A 76 -11.73 11.50 -22.81
C GLU A 76 -12.23 12.72 -21.99
N HIS A 77 -12.14 12.67 -20.65
CA HIS A 77 -12.62 13.72 -19.76
C HIS A 77 -11.46 14.25 -18.89
N PRO A 78 -11.19 15.56 -18.87
CA PRO A 78 -10.06 16.13 -18.13
C PRO A 78 -10.24 16.13 -16.60
N GLY A 79 -11.42 15.76 -16.09
CA GLY A 79 -11.71 15.77 -14.65
C GLY A 79 -11.28 14.48 -13.94
N CYS A 80 -10.81 14.60 -12.69
CA CYS A 80 -10.66 13.45 -11.82
C CYS A 80 -12.04 12.92 -11.42
N GLY A 81 -12.31 11.68 -11.79
CA GLY A 81 -13.50 10.93 -11.42
C GLY A 81 -13.60 10.73 -9.90
N SER A 82 -14.84 10.63 -9.43
CA SER A 82 -15.15 10.28 -8.06
C SER A 82 -14.83 8.80 -7.81
N GLY A 83 -14.28 8.48 -6.64
CA GLY A 83 -14.01 7.10 -6.22
C GLY A 83 -12.70 6.96 -5.46
N LEU A 84 -11.64 7.62 -5.93
CA LEU A 84 -10.42 7.78 -5.14
C LEU A 84 -10.57 8.97 -4.21
N LEU A 85 -10.36 8.72 -2.93
CA LEU A 85 -10.20 9.79 -1.97
C LEU A 85 -8.74 10.28 -2.04
N ASN A 86 -8.57 11.54 -2.42
CA ASN A 86 -7.32 12.26 -2.18
C ASN A 86 -7.37 12.78 -0.73
N THR A 87 -7.22 11.89 0.25
CA THR A 87 -7.32 12.30 1.64
C THR A 87 -5.97 12.74 2.19
N SER A 88 -6.01 13.92 2.80
CA SER A 88 -5.19 14.22 3.95
C SER A 88 -5.80 13.50 5.17
N SER A 89 -4.99 13.01 6.09
CA SER A 89 -5.39 12.56 7.42
C SER A 89 -5.89 13.76 8.23
N THR A 90 -6.98 14.39 7.84
CA THR A 90 -7.46 15.59 8.52
C THR A 90 -8.29 15.18 9.72
N ARG A 91 -7.66 14.99 10.88
CA ARG A 91 -8.34 15.44 12.09
C ARG A 91 -8.33 16.98 12.05
N PRO A 92 -9.42 17.65 12.48
CA PRO A 92 -9.41 19.10 12.61
C PRO A 92 -8.23 19.55 13.51
N GLY A 93 -7.35 20.40 12.98
CA GLY A 93 -6.18 20.92 13.70
C GLY A 93 -4.84 20.24 13.40
N ASP A 94 -4.82 19.17 12.60
CA ASP A 94 -3.56 18.53 12.20
C ASP A 94 -2.76 19.43 11.25
N ASP A 95 -1.45 19.52 11.47
CA ASP A 95 -0.53 20.21 10.59
C ASP A 95 -0.59 19.59 9.16
N PRO A 96 -0.89 20.38 8.11
CA PRO A 96 -0.89 19.92 6.73
C PRO A 96 0.41 19.23 6.30
N ALA A 97 1.54 19.58 6.91
CA ALA A 97 2.82 18.96 6.62
C ALA A 97 2.81 17.46 6.97
N TRP A 98 2.12 17.07 8.05
CA TRP A 98 2.05 15.68 8.56
C TRP A 98 0.80 14.92 8.11
N SER A 99 -0.26 15.64 7.75
CA SER A 99 -1.54 15.04 7.36
C SER A 99 -1.66 14.78 5.86
N THR A 100 -0.83 15.37 5.00
CA THR A 100 -0.92 15.20 3.54
C THR A 100 -0.32 13.89 3.01
N THR A 101 -0.94 13.30 1.98
CA THR A 101 -0.40 12.12 1.29
C THR A 101 0.89 12.49 0.57
N ARG A 102 2.00 11.81 0.86
CA ARG A 102 3.31 12.05 0.21
C ARG A 102 3.94 10.79 -0.38
N ASN A 103 3.47 9.63 0.06
CA ASN A 103 3.99 8.33 -0.33
C ASN A 103 2.90 7.48 -0.97
N ILE A 104 3.29 6.73 -2.00
CA ILE A 104 2.51 5.62 -2.55
C ILE A 104 3.21 4.36 -2.08
N ASP A 105 2.58 3.64 -1.15
CA ASP A 105 3.13 2.40 -0.61
C ASP A 105 2.84 1.23 -1.55
N ARG A 106 1.63 1.22 -2.16
CA ARG A 106 1.25 0.18 -3.11
C ARG A 106 0.11 0.65 -4.03
N ILE A 107 0.24 0.36 -5.32
CA ILE A 107 -0.87 0.35 -6.27
C ILE A 107 -0.87 -1.04 -6.91
N ALA A 108 -1.99 -1.74 -6.85
CA ALA A 108 -2.10 -3.08 -7.42
C ALA A 108 -3.51 -3.38 -7.94
N ILE A 109 -3.58 -4.21 -8.97
CA ILE A 109 -4.83 -4.80 -9.43
C ILE A 109 -4.90 -6.22 -8.88
N LEU A 110 -5.79 -6.44 -7.93
CA LEU A 110 -5.96 -7.71 -7.25
C LEU A 110 -7.05 -8.53 -7.94
N SER A 111 -6.83 -9.82 -8.12
CA SER A 111 -7.86 -10.77 -8.55
C SER A 111 -8.40 -11.50 -7.32
N LEU A 112 -9.52 -11.05 -6.77
CA LEU A 112 -10.16 -11.59 -5.57
C LEU A 112 -11.40 -12.42 -5.92
N PRO A 113 -11.95 -13.24 -5.00
CA PRO A 113 -13.09 -14.12 -5.31
C PRO A 113 -14.33 -13.40 -5.89
N LEU A 114 -14.58 -12.15 -5.49
CA LEU A 114 -15.70 -11.34 -5.99
C LEU A 114 -15.31 -10.43 -7.17
N GLY A 115 -14.21 -10.75 -7.86
CA GLY A 115 -13.71 -10.05 -9.04
C GLY A 115 -12.52 -9.14 -8.77
N LYS A 116 -12.10 -8.41 -9.82
CA LYS A 116 -10.92 -7.54 -9.76
C LYS A 116 -11.15 -6.34 -8.85
N ARG A 117 -10.11 -5.93 -8.13
CA ARG A 117 -10.08 -4.74 -7.28
C ARG A 117 -8.85 -3.90 -7.56
N LEU A 118 -9.01 -2.59 -7.52
CA LEU A 118 -7.90 -1.66 -7.49
C LEU A 118 -7.57 -1.39 -6.03
N LEU A 119 -6.39 -1.84 -5.59
CA LEU A 119 -5.81 -1.53 -4.29
C LEU A 119 -4.93 -0.28 -4.46
N VAL A 120 -5.15 0.69 -3.58
CA VAL A 120 -4.30 1.88 -3.44
C VAL A 120 -3.98 2.04 -1.96
N ALA A 121 -2.71 1.90 -1.61
CA ALA A 121 -2.17 2.17 -0.29
C ALA A 121 -1.23 3.38 -0.35
N THR A 122 -1.49 4.36 0.50
CA THR A 122 -0.74 5.60 0.59
C THR A 122 -0.43 5.96 2.03
N SER A 123 0.53 6.84 2.24
CA SER A 123 0.90 7.31 3.56
C SER A 123 1.38 8.75 3.58
N GLY A 124 1.34 9.31 4.79
CA GLY A 124 1.96 10.59 5.10
C GLY A 124 3.49 10.48 5.21
N PRO A 125 4.16 11.60 5.51
CA PRO A 125 5.58 11.59 5.82
C PRO A 125 5.87 10.77 7.09
N ARG A 126 7.05 10.17 7.13
CA ARG A 126 7.54 9.38 8.27
C ARG A 126 8.27 10.29 9.24
N GLY A 127 7.84 10.32 10.49
CA GLY A 127 8.57 10.97 11.59
C GLY A 127 9.83 10.20 11.99
N VAL A 128 10.66 10.81 12.84
CA VAL A 128 11.96 10.26 13.28
C VAL A 128 11.84 8.88 13.93
N ASN A 129 10.76 8.61 14.65
CA ASN A 129 10.45 7.30 15.24
C ASN A 129 9.79 6.33 14.25
N GLY A 130 9.82 6.62 12.94
CA GLY A 130 9.16 5.83 11.89
C GLY A 130 7.64 6.01 11.84
N ASN A 131 7.07 6.87 12.67
CA ASN A 131 5.63 7.04 12.77
C ASN A 131 5.05 7.77 11.55
N HIS A 132 3.94 7.26 11.03
CA HIS A 132 3.18 7.84 9.92
C HIS A 132 1.78 7.23 9.94
N TRP A 133 0.79 7.95 9.43
CA TRP A 133 -0.50 7.34 9.12
C TRP A 133 -0.39 6.57 7.80
N THR A 134 -1.20 5.52 7.65
CA THR A 134 -1.36 4.82 6.38
C THR A 134 -2.84 4.75 6.03
N MET A 135 -3.14 4.84 4.73
CA MET A 135 -4.48 4.70 4.20
C MET A 135 -4.49 3.58 3.16
N THR A 136 -5.49 2.72 3.25
CA THR A 136 -5.78 1.72 2.24
C THR A 136 -7.16 1.97 1.64
N GLN A 137 -7.22 2.02 0.32
CA GLN A 137 -8.44 2.09 -0.48
C GLN A 137 -8.57 0.86 -1.37
N LEU A 138 -9.77 0.29 -1.43
CA LEU A 138 -10.13 -0.72 -2.42
C LEU A 138 -11.31 -0.21 -3.25
N LEU A 139 -11.13 -0.26 -4.57
CA LEU A 139 -12.17 0.11 -5.51
C LEU A 139 -12.55 -1.07 -6.40
N ALA A 140 -13.82 -1.11 -6.80
CA ALA A 140 -14.32 -1.99 -7.85
C ALA A 140 -14.86 -1.15 -9.01
N TYR A 141 -14.77 -1.69 -10.22
CA TYR A 141 -15.38 -1.08 -11.40
C TYR A 141 -16.85 -1.51 -11.50
N ASP A 142 -17.76 -0.54 -11.46
CA ASP A 142 -19.17 -0.74 -11.79
C ASP A 142 -19.36 -0.50 -13.29
N ARG A 143 -19.64 -1.59 -14.01
CA ARG A 143 -19.85 -1.58 -15.46
C ARG A 143 -21.17 -0.92 -15.86
N ARG A 144 -22.20 -0.95 -15.02
CA ARG A 144 -23.52 -0.35 -15.31
C ARG A 144 -23.38 1.17 -15.34
N GLU A 145 -22.77 1.71 -14.30
CA GLU A 145 -22.54 3.15 -14.14
C GLU A 145 -21.28 3.65 -14.86
N ASP A 146 -20.48 2.73 -15.43
CA ASP A 146 -19.17 3.00 -16.02
C ASP A 146 -18.30 3.89 -15.12
N ARG A 147 -18.10 3.46 -13.87
CA ARG A 147 -17.31 4.18 -12.86
C ARG A 147 -16.63 3.26 -11.86
N PHE A 148 -15.55 3.73 -11.25
CA PHE A 148 -14.98 3.07 -10.08
C PHE A 148 -15.72 3.50 -8.81
N GLN A 149 -16.01 2.53 -7.94
CA GLN A 149 -16.69 2.73 -6.66
C GLN A 149 -15.76 2.30 -5.53
N SER A 150 -15.66 3.14 -4.50
CA SER A 150 -14.94 2.79 -3.28
C SER A 150 -15.71 1.75 -2.48
N LEU A 151 -15.09 0.59 -2.25
CA LEU A 151 -15.62 -0.45 -1.38
C LEU A 151 -15.10 -0.32 0.06
N LEU A 152 -13.89 0.22 0.20
CA LEU A 152 -13.22 0.50 1.45
C LEU A 152 -12.35 1.74 1.28
N ALA A 153 -12.40 2.63 2.25
CA ALA A 153 -11.36 3.59 2.54
C ALA A 153 -11.10 3.56 4.05
N LYS A 154 -9.90 3.16 4.46
CA LYS A 154 -9.54 3.06 5.86
C LYS A 154 -8.17 3.70 6.09
N THR A 155 -8.13 4.63 7.02
CA THR A 155 -6.90 5.18 7.59
C THR A 155 -6.66 4.52 8.94
N VAL A 156 -5.43 4.15 9.21
CA VAL A 156 -4.95 3.82 10.55
C VAL A 156 -3.95 4.87 10.98
N ASP A 157 -4.13 5.35 12.21
CA ASP A 157 -3.38 6.45 12.79
C ASP A 157 -1.95 6.06 13.14
N SER A 158 -1.23 7.05 13.65
CA SER A 158 0.21 7.06 13.73
C SER A 158 0.71 6.45 15.07
N ASN A 159 1.10 5.17 15.06
CA ASN A 159 2.03 4.66 16.07
C ASN A 159 3.08 3.65 15.59
N ASN A 160 3.46 3.73 14.31
CA ASN A 160 4.42 2.89 13.57
C ASN A 160 4.19 1.36 13.54
N ASN A 161 3.17 0.84 14.24
CA ASN A 161 2.89 -0.59 14.34
C ASN A 161 1.52 -1.01 13.80
N GLN A 162 0.75 -0.08 13.27
CA GLN A 162 -0.53 -0.35 12.64
C GLN A 162 -0.36 -1.00 11.26
N GLU A 163 -1.26 -1.91 10.91
CA GLU A 163 -1.24 -2.60 9.61
C GLU A 163 -2.65 -2.78 9.06
N ILE A 164 -2.85 -2.52 7.77
CA ILE A 164 -4.03 -2.93 7.01
C ILE A 164 -3.56 -3.88 5.90
N ARG A 165 -4.10 -5.09 5.85
CA ARG A 165 -3.75 -6.09 4.85
C ARG A 165 -4.97 -6.66 4.16
N VAL A 166 -4.99 -6.59 2.83
CA VAL A 166 -5.92 -7.36 1.99
C VAL A 166 -5.36 -8.76 1.83
N ILE A 167 -6.13 -9.79 2.18
CA ILE A 167 -5.70 -11.17 2.02
C ILE A 167 -5.91 -11.58 0.56
N GLU A 168 -4.82 -11.79 -0.17
CA GLU A 168 -4.87 -12.07 -1.61
C GLU A 168 -5.07 -13.57 -1.91
N HIS A 169 -4.66 -14.44 -0.98
CA HIS A 169 -4.64 -15.89 -1.19
C HIS A 169 -5.13 -16.65 0.03
N GLY A 170 -5.57 -17.89 -0.18
CA GLY A 170 -5.97 -18.82 0.88
C GLY A 170 -7.45 -18.77 1.28
N PRO A 171 -7.82 -19.41 2.40
CA PRO A 171 -9.23 -19.68 2.76
C PRO A 171 -10.09 -18.45 3.05
N ILE A 172 -9.47 -17.29 3.24
CA ILE A 172 -10.12 -15.99 3.49
C ILE A 172 -9.67 -14.94 2.47
N ALA A 173 -9.27 -15.36 1.26
CA ALA A 173 -8.93 -14.45 0.18
C ALA A 173 -10.08 -13.45 -0.07
N GLY A 174 -9.74 -12.18 -0.23
CA GLY A 174 -10.68 -11.07 -0.32
C GLY A 174 -11.02 -10.43 1.02
N ASN A 175 -10.74 -11.05 2.17
CA ASN A 175 -10.93 -10.40 3.47
C ASN A 175 -9.85 -9.34 3.73
N ILE A 176 -10.15 -8.41 4.62
CA ILE A 176 -9.20 -7.39 5.09
C ILE A 176 -8.96 -7.60 6.57
N ILE A 177 -7.70 -7.62 6.97
CA ILE A 177 -7.30 -7.66 8.38
C ILE A 177 -6.68 -6.31 8.73
N ILE A 178 -7.10 -5.76 9.86
CA ILE A 178 -6.56 -4.51 10.41
C ILE A 178 -6.01 -4.81 11.80
N ALA A 179 -4.73 -4.53 12.01
CA ALA A 179 -4.11 -4.47 13.32
C ALA A 179 -4.04 -3.00 13.76
N GLU A 180 -4.89 -2.62 14.72
CA GLU A 180 -4.88 -1.29 15.34
C GLU A 180 -4.21 -1.39 16.70
N PRO A 181 -3.29 -0.50 17.05
CA PRO A 181 -2.71 -0.46 18.38
C PRO A 181 -3.75 -0.15 19.46
N THR A 182 -3.52 -0.61 20.68
CA THR A 182 -4.35 -0.27 21.83
C THR A 182 -3.82 0.96 22.53
N THR A 183 -4.70 1.79 23.09
CA THR A 183 -4.32 3.03 23.81
C THR A 183 -4.09 2.80 25.30
N ASP A 184 -4.44 1.61 25.79
CA ASP A 184 -4.46 1.23 27.19
C ASP A 184 -3.63 -0.04 27.45
N ALA A 185 -3.05 -0.11 28.66
CA ALA A 185 -2.34 -1.28 29.13
C ALA A 185 -3.29 -2.48 29.36
N PRO A 186 -2.85 -3.74 29.08
CA PRO A 186 -1.56 -4.10 28.51
C PRO A 186 -1.49 -3.72 27.03
N TYR A 187 -0.46 -2.96 26.64
CA TYR A 187 -0.36 -2.45 25.28
C TYR A 187 -0.19 -3.62 24.29
N GLY A 188 -0.97 -3.60 23.22
CA GLY A 188 -0.96 -4.60 22.17
C GLY A 188 -1.81 -4.12 21.02
N TYR A 189 -2.63 -5.03 20.46
CA TYR A 189 -3.40 -4.72 19.25
C TYR A 189 -4.87 -5.16 19.36
N TRP A 190 -5.75 -4.40 18.72
CA TRP A 190 -7.04 -4.85 18.26
C TRP A 190 -6.89 -5.42 16.86
N ILE A 191 -7.35 -6.66 16.68
CA ILE A 191 -7.48 -7.26 15.35
C ILE A 191 -8.93 -7.10 14.91
N THR A 192 -9.12 -6.41 13.79
CA THR A 192 -10.42 -6.32 13.12
C THR A 192 -10.34 -7.04 11.78
N ALA A 193 -11.20 -8.04 11.57
CA ALA A 193 -11.33 -8.71 10.29
C ALA A 193 -12.62 -8.29 9.60
N LEU A 194 -12.49 -7.83 8.36
CA LEU A 194 -13.59 -7.45 7.50
C LEU A 194 -13.78 -8.50 6.41
N SER A 195 -15.04 -8.79 6.10
CA SER A 195 -15.43 -9.61 4.96
C SER A 195 -16.16 -8.75 3.95
N GLN A 196 -15.92 -9.01 2.67
CA GLN A 196 -16.66 -8.34 1.62
C GLN A 196 -18.14 -8.77 1.62
N ASP A 197 -19.04 -7.78 1.56
CA ASP A 197 -20.43 -7.93 1.14
C ASP A 197 -20.58 -7.44 -0.33
N PRO A 198 -21.74 -7.62 -0.99
CA PRO A 198 -21.88 -7.22 -2.40
C PRO A 198 -21.56 -5.75 -2.72
N ALA A 199 -21.67 -4.83 -1.76
CA ALA A 199 -21.52 -3.39 -1.96
C ALA A 199 -20.32 -2.76 -1.21
N THR A 200 -19.82 -3.38 -0.14
CA THR A 200 -18.80 -2.81 0.76
C THR A 200 -18.13 -3.92 1.61
N TYR A 201 -17.30 -3.53 2.56
CA TYR A 201 -16.73 -4.40 3.57
C TYR A 201 -17.43 -4.21 4.91
N ARG A 202 -17.74 -5.31 5.59
CA ARG A 202 -18.31 -5.28 6.95
C ARG A 202 -17.37 -5.94 7.93
N VAL A 203 -17.33 -5.40 9.14
CA VAL A 203 -16.66 -6.04 10.27
C VAL A 203 -17.31 -7.38 10.54
N ARG A 204 -16.52 -8.45 10.46
CA ARG A 204 -16.97 -9.80 10.81
C ARG A 204 -16.62 -10.17 12.23
N MET A 205 -15.46 -9.71 12.70
CA MET A 205 -15.02 -9.88 14.07
C MET A 205 -14.01 -8.79 14.46
N ARG A 206 -13.98 -8.49 15.75
CA ARG A 206 -12.95 -7.67 16.39
C ARG A 206 -12.57 -8.35 17.70
N PHE A 207 -11.28 -8.53 17.97
CA PHE A 207 -10.79 -9.17 19.19
C PHE A 207 -9.42 -8.62 19.60
N ARG A 208 -9.07 -8.79 20.88
CA ARG A 208 -7.75 -8.42 21.39
C ARG A 208 -6.72 -9.45 20.89
N SER A 209 -5.66 -8.94 20.26
CA SER A 209 -4.52 -9.71 19.77
C SER A 209 -3.88 -10.52 20.90
N ALA A 210 -3.37 -11.71 20.57
CA ALA A 210 -2.50 -12.48 21.46
C ALA A 210 -1.03 -12.00 21.38
N THR A 211 -0.69 -11.21 20.36
CA THR A 211 0.58 -10.51 20.18
C THR A 211 0.56 -9.15 20.90
N HIS A 212 1.66 -8.77 21.56
CA HIS A 212 1.82 -7.56 22.38
C HIS A 212 3.10 -6.80 22.00
N TYR A 213 3.22 -5.54 22.45
CA TYR A 213 4.45 -4.78 22.23
C TYR A 213 5.64 -5.40 22.97
N GLY A 214 6.74 -5.58 22.24
CA GLY A 214 7.98 -6.09 22.80
C GLY A 214 7.90 -7.54 23.26
N ASP A 215 6.96 -8.33 22.73
CA ASP A 215 6.81 -9.74 23.10
C ASP A 215 7.90 -10.65 22.52
N GLY A 216 8.71 -10.12 21.60
CA GLY A 216 9.82 -10.84 20.96
C GLY A 216 9.36 -11.72 19.79
N ASN A 217 8.09 -11.68 19.41
CA ASN A 217 7.62 -12.37 18.22
C ASN A 217 8.13 -11.65 16.96
N PRO A 218 8.93 -12.31 16.10
CA PRO A 218 9.49 -11.66 14.92
C PRO A 218 8.48 -11.57 13.75
N LEU A 219 7.31 -12.18 13.86
CA LEU A 219 6.26 -12.07 12.85
C LEU A 219 5.57 -10.72 12.91
N ALA A 220 5.13 -10.21 11.76
CA ALA A 220 4.16 -9.13 11.74
C ALA A 220 2.88 -9.58 12.45
N VAL A 221 2.22 -8.65 13.15
CA VAL A 221 1.05 -8.94 13.99
C VAL A 221 -0.03 -9.71 13.23
N ILE A 222 -0.34 -9.31 11.99
CA ILE A 222 -1.36 -10.02 11.18
C ILE A 222 -0.94 -11.45 10.85
N ASP A 223 0.34 -11.71 10.62
CA ASP A 223 0.87 -13.06 10.37
C ASP A 223 0.82 -13.93 11.63
N ALA A 224 1.24 -13.37 12.77
CA ALA A 224 1.14 -14.01 14.07
C ALA A 224 -0.31 -14.42 14.38
N GLU A 225 -1.27 -13.52 14.13
CA GLU A 225 -2.68 -13.75 14.46
C GLU A 225 -3.42 -14.62 13.42
N MET A 226 -2.82 -14.92 12.27
CA MET A 226 -3.52 -15.55 11.14
C MET A 226 -4.14 -16.91 11.48
N ALA A 227 -3.46 -17.74 12.26
CA ALA A 227 -4.02 -19.01 12.72
C ALA A 227 -5.27 -18.83 13.61
N GLY A 228 -5.23 -17.86 14.52
CA GLY A 228 -6.37 -17.47 15.35
C GLY A 228 -7.52 -16.90 14.53
N ILE A 229 -7.23 -16.04 13.54
CA ILE A 229 -8.19 -15.47 12.59
C ILE A 229 -8.89 -16.58 11.82
N LEU A 230 -8.16 -17.50 11.20
CA LEU A 230 -8.72 -18.61 10.42
C LEU A 230 -9.64 -19.49 11.27
N ARG A 231 -9.23 -19.83 12.50
CA ARG A 231 -10.06 -20.59 13.45
C ARG A 231 -11.38 -19.88 13.75
N ARG A 232 -11.37 -18.56 13.97
CA ARG A 232 -12.59 -17.77 14.22
C ARG A 232 -13.48 -17.65 12.98
N PHE A 233 -12.91 -17.74 11.78
CA PHE A 233 -13.66 -17.88 10.53
C PHE A 233 -14.20 -19.31 10.29
N GLY A 234 -13.93 -20.26 11.20
CA GLY A 234 -14.29 -21.67 11.00
C GLY A 234 -13.54 -22.32 9.84
N LYS A 235 -12.36 -21.80 9.50
CA LYS A 235 -11.52 -22.32 8.42
C LYS A 235 -10.39 -23.18 9.01
N PRO A 236 -9.97 -24.24 8.30
CA PRO A 236 -8.76 -24.94 8.68
C PRO A 236 -7.58 -23.96 8.61
N HIS A 237 -6.74 -23.97 9.64
CA HIS A 237 -5.45 -23.32 9.57
C HIS A 237 -4.43 -24.39 9.22
N ILE A 238 -3.86 -24.27 8.03
CA ILE A 238 -2.64 -24.98 7.68
C ILE A 238 -1.54 -23.99 7.97
N LEU A 239 -0.57 -24.37 8.80
CA LEU A 239 0.59 -23.52 9.05
C LEU A 239 1.17 -23.10 7.70
N PRO A 240 1.38 -21.79 7.46
CA PRO A 240 2.05 -21.32 6.26
C PRO A 240 3.33 -22.13 6.04
N LYS A 241 3.66 -22.36 4.77
CA LYS A 241 4.97 -22.92 4.44
C LYS A 241 6.03 -22.01 5.06
N SER A 242 7.00 -22.60 5.76
CA SER A 242 8.08 -21.91 6.44
C SER A 242 8.63 -20.76 5.59
N SER A 243 8.64 -19.54 6.14
CA SER A 243 9.31 -18.41 5.52
C SER A 243 10.81 -18.48 5.86
N PRO A 244 11.73 -18.00 5.01
CA PRO A 244 13.14 -17.87 5.39
C PRO A 244 13.35 -17.09 6.69
N ALA A 245 12.46 -16.13 7.00
CA ALA A 245 12.47 -15.36 8.25
C ALA A 245 11.88 -16.12 9.45
N CYS A 246 11.21 -17.25 9.20
CA CYS A 246 10.47 -18.03 10.19
C CYS A 246 10.44 -19.50 9.78
N PRO A 247 11.58 -20.21 9.92
CA PRO A 247 11.76 -21.55 9.37
C PRO A 247 10.90 -22.60 10.09
N VAL A 248 10.61 -22.38 11.38
CA VAL A 248 9.74 -23.25 12.19
C VAL A 248 8.63 -22.40 12.80
N GLN A 249 7.40 -22.62 12.36
CA GLN A 249 6.22 -21.96 12.93
C GLN A 249 5.52 -22.89 13.90
N HIS A 250 5.17 -22.39 15.08
CA HIS A 250 4.32 -23.11 16.02
C HIS A 250 3.29 -22.15 16.64
N LEU A 251 2.19 -22.71 17.15
CA LEU A 251 1.13 -21.94 17.78
C LEU A 251 1.38 -21.85 19.30
N TYR A 252 1.52 -20.65 19.84
CA TYR A 252 1.65 -20.39 21.28
C TYR A 252 0.63 -19.33 21.72
N LYS A 253 -0.17 -19.64 22.75
CA LYS A 253 -1.26 -18.79 23.28
C LYS A 253 -2.21 -18.22 22.20
N GLY A 254 -2.33 -18.87 21.04
CA GLY A 254 -3.23 -18.47 19.96
C GLY A 254 -2.61 -17.63 18.84
N ALA A 255 -1.32 -17.27 18.94
CA ALA A 255 -0.53 -16.63 17.88
C ALA A 255 0.54 -17.59 17.34
N LEU A 256 0.98 -17.36 16.10
CA LEU A 256 2.12 -18.06 15.50
C LEU A 256 3.43 -17.43 15.97
N TRP A 257 4.42 -18.28 16.20
CA TRP A 257 5.77 -17.92 16.67
C TRP A 257 6.83 -18.63 15.83
N CYS A 258 7.99 -17.98 15.68
CA CYS A 258 9.15 -18.50 14.93
C CYS A 258 10.27 -19.07 15.81
N THR A 259 10.24 -18.73 17.09
CA THR A 259 11.19 -19.11 18.13
C THR A 259 10.39 -19.41 19.38
N ASP A 260 10.95 -20.18 20.30
CA ASP A 260 10.30 -20.37 21.60
C ASP A 260 10.08 -18.99 22.25
N PRO A 261 8.88 -18.73 22.79
CA PRO A 261 8.58 -17.47 23.45
C PRO A 261 9.47 -17.30 24.69
N PRO A 262 9.88 -16.07 25.07
CA PRO A 262 10.67 -15.84 26.27
C PRO A 262 10.00 -16.41 27.53
N GLU A 263 10.77 -17.06 28.42
CA GLU A 263 10.28 -17.72 29.66
C GLU A 263 9.43 -16.81 30.57
N ASN A 264 9.60 -15.48 30.45
CA ASN A 264 8.94 -14.48 31.30
C ASN A 264 7.58 -14.00 30.77
N GLN A 265 7.02 -14.64 29.73
CA GLN A 265 5.71 -14.30 29.14
C GLN A 265 4.53 -15.05 29.81
N GLN A 266 4.60 -15.34 31.12
CA GLN A 266 3.54 -16.04 31.85
C GLN A 266 2.27 -15.19 32.00
#